data_AF-A0A1T4JX46-F1
#
_entry.id   AF-A0A1T4JX46-F1
#
_cell.length_a   1.000
_cell.length_b   1.000
_cell.length_c   1.000
_cell.angle_alpha   90.00
_cell.angle_beta   90.00
_cell.angle_gamma   90.00
#
_symmetry.space_group_name_H-M   'P 1'
#
loop_
_entity.id
_entity.type
_entity.pdbx_description
1 polymer ?
#
loop_
_entity_poly.entity_id
_entity_poly.type
_entity_poly.pdbx_seq_one_letter_code
_entity_poly.pdbx_strand_id
1 'polypeptide(L)'
;MNVRTLTKIAIMASIQSVVFTIFSQVLYLEGITFTVCLFACAFRKNEAILASFIFGMVNMLVQGINIWTMMYVLIYPTYSFIVSSLKPILLKRLGLMVFVCGVLSFATGQLLDLPFILFSKEVTIFYILLGLKTSLIQGCLSALMCLLIFEPCLKVLNKIEGEY
;
A
#
# COMPACT_ATOMS: atom_id res chain seq x y z
N MET A 1 -7.21 18.22 16.00
CA MET A 1 -6.70 16.84 15.98
C MET A 1 -6.30 16.47 17.40
N ASN A 2 -6.78 15.36 17.97
CA ASN A 2 -6.45 14.97 19.33
C ASN A 2 -5.07 14.27 19.36
N VAL A 3 -4.31 14.40 20.45
CA VAL A 3 -2.98 13.78 20.63
C VAL A 3 -3.05 12.28 20.35
N ARG A 4 -4.11 11.63 20.82
CA ARG A 4 -4.34 10.20 20.58
C ARG A 4 -4.41 9.84 19.08
N THR A 5 -5.12 10.65 18.28
CA THR A 5 -5.21 10.44 16.83
C THR A 5 -3.86 10.63 16.16
N LEU A 6 -3.09 11.65 16.58
CA LEU A 6 -1.74 11.87 16.07
C LEU A 6 -0.83 10.67 16.35
N THR A 7 -0.84 10.12 17.56
CA THR A 7 -0.04 8.95 17.93
C THR A 7 -0.43 7.71 17.12
N LYS A 8 -1.73 7.47 16.89
CA LYS A 8 -2.19 6.34 16.05
C LYS A 8 -1.64 6.45 14.63
N ILE A 9 -1.74 7.63 14.03
CA ILE A 9 -1.25 7.88 12.67
C ILE A 9 0.26 7.64 12.60
N ALA A 10 1.02 8.13 13.58
CA ALA A 10 2.46 7.91 13.65
C ALA A 10 2.83 6.42 13.75
N ILE A 11 2.10 5.64 14.56
CA ILE A 11 2.30 4.19 14.69
C ILE A 11 1.94 3.46 13.38
N MET A 12 0.86 3.84 12.71
CA MET A 12 0.49 3.23 11.42
C MET A 12 1.57 3.51 10.37
N ALA A 13 2.04 4.76 10.29
CA ALA A 13 3.10 5.15 9.36
C ALA A 13 4.43 4.45 9.66
N SER A 14 4.78 4.25 10.94
CA SER A 14 6.01 3.54 11.30
C SER A 14 5.93 2.04 10.95
N ILE A 15 4.78 1.39 11.18
CA ILE A 15 4.56 0.00 10.77
C ILE A 15 4.66 -0.12 9.24
N GLN A 16 4.03 0.78 8.49
CA GLN A 16 4.15 0.83 7.03
C GLN A 16 5.61 0.97 6.59
N SER A 17 6.38 1.85 7.24
CA SER A 17 7.81 2.02 6.96
C SER A 17 8.61 0.75 7.21
N VAL A 18 8.41 0.08 8.35
CA VAL A 18 9.11 -1.16 8.70
C VAL A 18 8.77 -2.27 7.71
N VAL A 19 7.49 -2.45 7.39
CA VAL A 19 7.03 -3.44 6.41
C VAL A 19 7.63 -3.14 5.04
N PHE A 20 7.64 -1.88 4.61
CA PHE A 20 8.28 -1.50 3.36
C PHE A 20 9.76 -1.89 3.34
N THR A 21 10.53 -1.56 4.39
CA THR A 21 11.97 -1.86 4.44
C THR A 21 12.28 -3.36 4.48
N ILE A 22 11.51 -4.14 5.24
CA ILE A 22 11.71 -5.59 5.35
C ILE A 22 11.43 -6.26 4.00
N PHE A 23 10.27 -5.96 3.41
CA PHE A 23 9.83 -6.62 2.18
C PHE A 23 10.49 -6.05 0.92
N SER A 24 11.06 -4.84 0.97
CA SER A 24 11.91 -4.35 -0.14
C SER A 24 13.19 -5.17 -0.31
N GLN A 25 13.67 -5.80 0.76
CA GLN A 25 14.85 -6.68 0.71
C GLN A 25 14.49 -8.14 0.40
N VAL A 26 13.27 -8.56 0.77
CA VAL A 26 12.78 -9.93 0.57
C VAL A 26 11.77 -9.93 -0.58
N LEU A 27 12.30 -10.18 -1.78
CA LEU A 27 11.57 -10.79 -2.90
C LEU A 27 10.37 -10.00 -3.47
N TYR A 28 10.55 -8.77 -4.01
CA TYR A 28 9.53 -8.03 -4.80
C TYR A 28 8.09 -8.04 -4.23
N LEU A 29 7.94 -8.27 -2.93
CA LEU A 29 6.65 -8.54 -2.32
C LEU A 29 6.19 -7.21 -1.76
N GLU A 30 5.15 -6.61 -2.33
CA GLU A 30 4.59 -5.38 -1.79
C GLU A 30 3.73 -5.67 -0.56
N GLY A 31 4.38 -6.05 0.54
CA GLY A 31 3.72 -6.12 1.85
C GLY A 31 3.09 -4.78 2.25
N ILE A 32 3.62 -3.68 1.70
CA ILE A 32 3.11 -2.33 1.91
C ILE A 32 1.68 -2.13 1.39
N THR A 33 1.33 -2.59 0.19
CA THR A 33 -0.03 -2.43 -0.35
C THR A 33 -1.05 -3.20 0.48
N PHE A 34 -0.69 -4.39 0.95
CA PHE A 34 -1.48 -5.14 1.92
C PHE A 34 -1.70 -4.34 3.20
N THR A 35 -0.65 -3.77 3.80
CA THR A 35 -0.81 -2.97 5.04
C THR A 35 -1.62 -1.69 4.85
N VAL A 36 -1.47 -1.00 3.72
CA VAL A 36 -2.28 0.17 3.35
C VAL A 36 -3.74 -0.24 3.25
N CYS A 37 -4.02 -1.35 2.55
CA CYS A 37 -5.36 -1.90 2.41
C CYS A 37 -5.98 -2.29 3.77
N LEU A 38 -5.20 -2.93 4.64
CA LEU A 38 -5.59 -3.34 5.97
C LEU A 38 -5.93 -2.14 6.86
N PHE A 39 -5.06 -1.13 6.92
CA PHE A 39 -5.31 0.07 7.72
C PHE A 39 -6.45 0.92 7.17
N ALA A 40 -6.60 1.00 5.85
CA ALA A 40 -7.73 1.67 5.20
C ALA A 40 -9.08 1.01 5.52
N CYS A 41 -9.09 -0.30 5.79
CA CYS A 41 -10.26 -1.07 6.18
C CYS A 41 -10.51 -1.08 7.69
N ALA A 42 -9.47 -1.09 8.52
CA ALA A 42 -9.61 -1.02 9.97
C ALA A 42 -10.03 0.40 10.40
N PHE A 43 -9.15 1.39 10.21
CA PHE A 43 -9.28 2.72 10.80
C PHE A 43 -10.15 3.69 9.99
N ARG A 44 -10.28 4.92 10.50
CA ARG A 44 -10.97 6.04 9.83
C ARG A 44 -10.22 6.46 8.56
N LYS A 45 -10.98 6.82 7.51
CA LYS A 45 -10.46 7.25 6.20
C LYS A 45 -9.36 8.31 6.31
N ASN A 46 -9.57 9.37 7.09
CA ASN A 46 -8.61 10.46 7.20
C ASN A 46 -7.31 10.03 7.91
N GLU A 47 -7.40 9.10 8.87
CA GLU A 47 -6.23 8.61 9.61
C GLU A 47 -5.37 7.71 8.72
N ALA A 48 -6.00 6.81 7.94
CA ALA A 48 -5.30 5.90 7.03
C ALA A 48 -4.60 6.65 5.87
N ILE A 49 -5.25 7.67 5.32
CA ILE A 49 -4.66 8.51 4.26
C ILE A 49 -3.47 9.30 4.81
N LEU A 50 -3.61 9.95 5.96
CA LEU A 50 -2.53 10.74 6.55
C LEU A 50 -1.34 9.85 6.93
N ALA A 51 -1.58 8.64 7.44
CA ALA A 51 -0.51 7.70 7.76
C ALA A 51 0.25 7.27 6.51
N SER A 52 -0.47 6.92 5.45
CA SER A 52 0.15 6.53 4.17
C SER A 52 0.95 7.68 3.55
N PHE A 53 0.50 8.92 3.73
CA PHE A 53 1.23 10.11 3.27
C PHE A 53 2.51 10.35 4.09
N ILE A 54 2.41 10.28 5.43
CA ILE A 54 3.57 10.42 6.32
C ILE A 54 4.59 9.31 6.05
N PHE A 55 4.14 8.07 5.87
CA PHE A 55 4.99 6.97 5.45
C PHE A 55 5.73 7.29 4.15
N GLY A 56 5.02 7.73 3.11
CA GLY A 56 5.65 8.11 1.84
C GLY A 56 6.73 9.19 2.03
N MET A 57 6.44 10.20 2.83
CA MET A 57 7.39 11.28 3.15
C MET A 57 8.63 10.76 3.89
N VAL A 58 8.43 9.94 4.92
CA VAL A 58 9.54 9.31 5.67
C VAL A 58 10.36 8.42 4.74
N ASN A 59 9.72 7.63 3.89
CA ASN A 59 10.40 6.76 2.94
C ASN A 59 11.27 7.55 1.95
N MET A 60 10.76 8.68 1.45
CA MET A 60 11.52 9.59 0.59
C MET A 60 12.72 10.22 1.32
N LEU A 61 12.59 10.54 2.61
CA LEU A 61 13.71 11.05 3.42
C LEU A 61 14.79 9.99 3.67
N VAL A 62 14.39 8.72 3.88
CA VAL A 62 15.31 7.62 4.19
C VAL A 62 16.05 7.12 2.94
N GLN A 63 15.36 6.97 1.81
CA GLN A 63 15.94 6.42 0.57
C GLN A 63 16.49 7.49 -0.38
N GLY A 64 16.31 8.77 -0.06
CA GLY A 64 16.65 9.90 -0.91
C GLY A 64 15.54 10.25 -1.90
N ILE A 65 15.58 11.50 -2.37
CA ILE A 65 14.57 12.06 -3.27
C ILE A 65 14.84 11.56 -4.69
N ASN A 66 14.13 10.49 -5.07
CA ASN A 66 14.13 9.91 -6.40
C ASN A 66 12.73 9.93 -7.01
N ILE A 67 12.65 9.80 -8.34
CA ILE A 67 11.38 9.79 -9.08
C ILE A 67 10.41 8.71 -8.57
N TRP A 68 10.91 7.52 -8.25
CA TRP A 68 10.09 6.43 -7.68
C TRP A 68 9.62 6.75 -6.25
N THR A 69 10.44 7.39 -5.41
CA THR A 69 10.01 7.79 -4.05
C THR A 69 8.92 8.85 -4.07
N MET A 70 8.95 9.78 -5.04
CA MET A 70 7.86 10.73 -5.25
C MET A 70 6.57 10.02 -5.68
N MET A 71 6.67 8.99 -6.52
CA MET A 71 5.51 8.18 -6.90
C MET A 71 4.90 7.46 -5.69
N TYR A 72 5.70 6.91 -4.77
CA TYR A 72 5.18 6.28 -3.55
C TYR A 72 4.37 7.24 -2.67
N VAL A 73 4.80 8.51 -2.57
CA VAL A 73 4.07 9.56 -1.83
C VAL A 73 2.69 9.82 -2.45
N LEU A 74 2.52 9.62 -3.76
CA LEU A 74 1.24 9.81 -4.45
C LEU A 74 0.39 8.54 -4.47
N ILE A 75 1.00 7.38 -4.74
CA ILE A 75 0.30 6.11 -4.93
C ILE A 75 -0.34 5.63 -3.61
N TYR A 76 0.41 5.58 -2.50
CA TYR A 76 -0.13 4.95 -1.29
C TYR A 76 -1.28 5.73 -0.62
N PRO A 77 -1.26 7.08 -0.56
CA PRO A 77 -2.41 7.84 -0.08
C PRO A 77 -3.64 7.71 -0.98
N THR A 78 -3.45 7.66 -2.31
CA THR A 78 -4.57 7.46 -3.24
C THR A 78 -5.17 6.06 -3.10
N TYR A 79 -4.35 5.05 -2.87
CA TYR A 79 -4.82 3.68 -2.61
C TYR A 79 -5.58 3.59 -1.30
N SER A 80 -5.05 4.20 -0.24
CA SER A 80 -5.77 4.30 1.03
C SER A 80 -7.13 4.99 0.85
N PHE A 81 -7.20 6.05 0.03
CA PHE A 81 -8.44 6.74 -0.26
C PHE A 81 -9.45 5.85 -1.00
N ILE A 82 -9.01 5.13 -2.04
CA ILE A 82 -9.87 4.24 -2.83
C ILE A 82 -10.41 3.12 -1.94
N VAL A 83 -9.53 2.43 -1.21
CA VAL A 83 -9.91 1.31 -0.34
C VAL A 83 -10.83 1.76 0.80
N SER A 84 -10.50 2.86 1.49
CA SER A 84 -11.38 3.38 2.54
C SER A 84 -12.75 3.83 2.03
N SER A 85 -12.87 4.26 0.77
CA SER A 85 -14.15 4.62 0.16
C SER A 85 -14.98 3.39 -0.21
N LEU A 86 -14.32 2.29 -0.59
CA LEU A 86 -14.95 1.02 -0.95
C LEU A 86 -15.10 0.05 0.25
N LYS A 87 -14.61 0.43 1.44
CA LYS A 87 -14.69 -0.33 2.71
C LYS A 87 -16.02 -1.07 2.93
N PRO A 88 -17.21 -0.44 2.83
CA PRO A 88 -18.47 -1.14 3.13
C PRO A 88 -18.81 -2.27 2.14
N ILE A 89 -18.25 -2.25 0.94
CA ILE A 89 -18.43 -3.30 -0.09
C ILE A 89 -17.34 -4.36 0.06
N LEU A 90 -16.09 -3.92 0.27
CA LEU A 90 -14.93 -4.80 0.42
C LEU A 90 -15.06 -5.73 1.63
N LEU A 91 -15.53 -5.21 2.76
CA LEU A 91 -15.71 -6.00 3.99
C LEU A 91 -16.81 -7.06 3.88
N LYS A 92 -17.78 -6.91 2.95
CA LYS A 92 -18.83 -7.91 2.72
C LYS A 92 -18.35 -9.09 1.87
N ARG A 93 -17.30 -8.90 1.08
CA ARG A 93 -16.81 -9.89 0.11
C ARG A 93 -15.29 -9.98 0.17
N LEU A 94 -14.77 -10.90 0.96
CA LEU A 94 -13.32 -11.12 1.08
C LEU A 94 -12.65 -11.36 -0.29
N GLY A 95 -13.29 -12.11 -1.19
CA GLY A 95 -12.77 -12.31 -2.55
C GLY A 95 -12.60 -10.99 -3.34
N LEU A 96 -13.48 -10.02 -3.14
CA LEU A 96 -13.34 -8.68 -3.75
C LEU A 96 -12.16 -7.93 -3.16
N MET A 97 -11.91 -8.07 -1.85
CA MET A 97 -10.78 -7.45 -1.17
C MET A 97 -9.44 -8.01 -1.63
N VAL A 98 -9.35 -9.34 -1.75
CA VAL A 98 -8.18 -10.03 -2.30
C VAL A 98 -7.91 -9.58 -3.73
N PHE A 99 -8.96 -9.51 -4.55
CA PHE A 99 -8.84 -9.03 -5.93
C PHE A 99 -8.36 -7.57 -6.00
N VAL A 100 -8.95 -6.66 -5.22
CA VAL A 100 -8.54 -5.25 -5.19
C VAL A 100 -7.10 -5.11 -4.69
N CYS A 101 -6.71 -5.82 -3.63
CA CYS A 101 -5.33 -5.81 -3.13
C CYS A 101 -4.33 -6.30 -4.18
N GLY A 102 -4.66 -7.38 -4.90
CA GLY A 102 -3.82 -7.90 -5.99
C GLY A 102 -3.70 -6.91 -7.16
N VAL A 103 -4.82 -6.32 -7.60
CA VAL A 103 -4.85 -5.32 -8.67
C VAL A 103 -4.09 -4.06 -8.31
N LEU A 104 -4.24 -3.55 -7.09
CA LEU A 104 -3.49 -2.37 -6.61
C LEU A 104 -1.98 -2.68 -6.53
N SER A 105 -1.59 -3.87 -6.09
CA SER A 105 -0.18 -4.27 -6.05
C SER A 105 0.40 -4.41 -7.46
N PHE A 106 -0.34 -5.01 -8.38
CA PHE A 106 0.05 -5.07 -9.80
C PHE A 106 0.18 -3.66 -10.40
N ALA A 107 -0.80 -2.79 -10.14
CA ALA A 107 -0.80 -1.41 -10.62
C ALA A 107 0.38 -0.63 -10.06
N THR A 108 0.79 -0.84 -8.80
CA THR A 108 1.96 -0.16 -8.23
C THR A 108 3.22 -0.50 -9.01
N GLY A 109 3.46 -1.78 -9.31
CA GLY A 109 4.60 -2.20 -10.13
C GLY A 109 4.65 -1.49 -11.49
N GLN A 110 3.51 -1.33 -12.16
CA GLN A 110 3.42 -0.67 -13.45
C GLN A 110 3.47 0.87 -13.36
N LEU A 111 2.85 1.47 -12.33
CA LEU A 111 2.79 2.91 -12.12
C LEU A 111 4.16 3.48 -11.72
N LEU A 112 5.00 2.69 -11.06
CA LEU A 112 6.37 3.09 -10.73
C LEU A 112 7.27 3.21 -11.97
N ASP A 113 6.94 2.50 -13.06
CA ASP A 113 7.67 2.55 -14.32
C ASP A 113 7.19 3.67 -15.26
N LEU A 114 6.00 4.24 -15.03
CA LEU A 114 5.47 5.35 -15.84
C LEU A 114 6.37 6.58 -15.94
N PRO A 115 7.09 7.02 -14.89
CA PRO A 115 7.96 8.17 -14.98
C PRO A 115 9.10 8.02 -16.00
N PHE A 116 9.43 6.81 -16.45
CA PHE A 116 10.41 6.60 -17.52
C PHE A 116 9.98 7.19 -18.87
N ILE A 117 8.68 7.51 -19.04
CA ILE A 117 8.16 8.19 -20.25
C ILE A 117 8.80 9.56 -20.46
N LEU A 118 9.25 10.21 -19.38
CA LEU A 118 9.93 11.50 -19.43
C LEU A 118 11.32 11.41 -20.09
N PHE A 119 11.93 10.22 -20.13
CA PHE A 119 13.24 10.01 -20.73
C PHE A 119 13.15 9.52 -22.17
N SER A 120 12.37 8.45 -22.43
CA SER A 120 12.13 7.95 -23.79
C SER A 120 10.94 7.01 -23.83
N LYS A 121 10.08 7.18 -24.85
CA LYS A 121 8.90 6.33 -25.07
C LYS A 121 9.27 4.87 -25.34
N GLU A 122 10.34 4.63 -26.09
CA GLU A 122 10.79 3.28 -26.45
C GLU A 122 11.32 2.53 -25.23
N VAL A 123 12.12 3.21 -24.40
CA VAL A 123 12.65 2.66 -23.14
C VAL A 123 11.51 2.32 -22.18
N THR A 124 10.48 3.17 -22.11
CA THR A 124 9.33 2.95 -21.22
C THR A 124 8.53 1.71 -21.61
N ILE A 125 8.31 1.48 -22.90
CA ILE A 125 7.61 0.28 -23.38
C ILE A 125 8.39 -0.98 -23.00
N PHE A 126 9.72 -0.96 -23.15
CA PHE A 126 10.58 -2.05 -22.72
C PHE A 126 10.53 -2.28 -21.21
N TYR A 127 10.59 -1.23 -20.40
CA TYR A 127 10.49 -1.33 -18.94
C TYR A 127 9.14 -1.88 -18.49
N ILE A 128 8.04 -1.40 -19.06
CA ILE A 128 6.68 -1.92 -18.80
C ILE A 128 6.59 -3.43 -19.13
N LEU A 129 7.11 -3.84 -20.30
CA LEU A 129 7.11 -5.24 -20.72
C LEU A 129 7.96 -6.14 -19.81
N LEU A 130 9.12 -5.64 -19.36
CA LEU A 130 9.99 -6.38 -18.44
C LEU A 130 9.39 -6.44 -17.03
N GLY A 131 8.85 -5.31 -16.56
CA GLY A 131 8.19 -5.13 -15.28
C GLY A 131 6.87 -5.88 -15.17
N LEU A 132 6.27 -6.31 -16.29
CA LEU A 132 5.03 -7.07 -16.29
C LEU A 132 5.20 -8.42 -15.57
N LYS A 133 6.35 -9.07 -15.74
CA LYS A 133 6.66 -10.36 -15.09
C LYS A 133 6.73 -10.20 -13.58
N THR A 134 7.46 -9.20 -13.11
CA THR A 134 7.64 -8.91 -11.67
C THR A 134 6.34 -8.40 -11.05
N SER A 135 5.60 -7.54 -11.75
CA SER A 135 4.32 -7.00 -11.29
C SER A 135 3.24 -8.07 -11.15
N LEU A 136 3.22 -9.07 -12.04
CA LEU A 136 2.27 -10.18 -11.99
C LEU A 136 2.56 -11.08 -10.78
N ILE A 137 3.83 -11.42 -10.55
CA ILE A 137 4.27 -12.17 -9.36
C ILE A 137 3.91 -11.40 -8.09
N GLN A 138 4.21 -10.10 -8.05
CA GLN A 138 3.90 -9.21 -6.94
C GLN A 138 2.39 -9.14 -6.64
N GLY A 139 1.56 -9.01 -7.68
CA GLY A 139 0.10 -9.01 -7.55
C GLY A 139 -0.45 -10.32 -6.98
N CYS A 140 0.03 -11.46 -7.49
CA CYS A 140 -0.36 -12.78 -7.00
C CYS A 140 0.07 -13.03 -5.55
N LEU A 141 1.30 -12.68 -5.19
CA LEU A 141 1.81 -12.84 -3.82
C LEU A 141 1.03 -11.96 -2.82
N SER A 142 0.74 -10.72 -3.20
CA SER A 142 -0.03 -9.79 -2.37
C SER A 142 -1.48 -10.25 -2.20
N ALA A 143 -2.07 -10.84 -3.24
CA ALA A 143 -3.39 -11.45 -3.16
C ALA A 143 -3.41 -12.67 -2.23
N LEU A 144 -2.41 -13.56 -2.31
CA LEU A 144 -2.28 -14.72 -1.42
C LEU A 144 -2.08 -14.30 0.04
N MET A 145 -1.21 -13.31 0.29
CA MET A 145 -1.03 -12.69 1.62
C MET A 145 -2.35 -12.14 2.16
N CYS A 146 -3.10 -11.41 1.33
CA CYS A 146 -4.41 -10.91 1.69
C CYS A 146 -5.38 -12.05 2.03
N LEU A 147 -5.43 -13.11 1.22
CA LEU A 147 -6.33 -14.23 1.45
C LEU A 147 -6.06 -14.95 2.78
N LEU A 148 -4.80 -15.11 3.17
CA LEU A 148 -4.40 -15.86 4.36
C LEU A 148 -4.45 -15.02 5.65
N ILE A 149 -4.02 -13.76 5.58
CA ILE A 149 -3.67 -12.96 6.77
C ILE A 149 -4.66 -11.79 7.00
N PHE A 150 -5.46 -11.42 6.01
CA PHE A 150 -6.34 -10.24 6.12
C PHE A 150 -7.37 -10.34 7.25
N GLU A 151 -8.13 -11.43 7.33
CA GLU A 151 -9.13 -11.61 8.39
C GLU A 151 -8.57 -11.60 9.82
N PRO A 152 -7.53 -12.40 10.16
CA PRO A 152 -7.02 -12.40 11.53
C PRO A 152 -6.47 -11.04 11.91
N CYS A 153 -5.75 -10.36 11.02
CA CYS A 153 -5.25 -9.01 11.27
C CYS A 153 -6.37 -7.99 11.43
N LEU A 154 -7.41 -8.04 10.59
CA LEU A 154 -8.54 -7.12 10.69
C LEU A 154 -9.30 -7.29 12.00
N LYS A 155 -9.51 -8.53 12.46
CA LYS A 155 -10.17 -8.82 13.74
C LYS A 155 -9.39 -8.23 14.91
N VAL A 156 -8.07 -8.38 14.93
CA VAL A 156 -7.20 -7.81 15.97
C VAL A 156 -7.23 -6.28 15.94
N LEU A 157 -7.12 -5.67 14.75
CA LEU A 157 -7.14 -4.21 14.62
C LEU A 157 -8.50 -3.60 15.00
N ASN A 158 -9.60 -4.23 14.60
CA ASN A 158 -10.95 -3.78 14.98
C ASN A 158 -11.19 -3.94 16.49
N LYS A 159 -10.61 -4.97 17.13
CA LYS A 159 -10.65 -5.11 18.58
C LYS A 159 -9.88 -3.97 19.26
N ILE A 160 -8.68 -3.64 18.77
CA ILE A 160 -7.90 -2.50 19.27
C ILE A 160 -8.62 -1.16 19.02
N GLU A 161 -9.41 -1.03 17.96
CA GLU A 161 -10.20 0.17 17.72
C GLU A 161 -11.48 0.23 18.58
N GLY A 162 -12.16 -0.91 18.77
CA GLY A 162 -13.46 -1.02 19.43
C GLY A 162 -13.43 -1.31 20.94
N GLU A 163 -12.30 -1.76 21.51
CA GLU A 163 -12.10 -1.83 22.97
C GLU A 163 -11.87 -0.46 23.62
N TYR A 164 -12.15 0.63 22.89
CA TYR A 164 -12.02 2.01 23.35
C TYR A 164 -13.17 2.92 22.92
#